data_AF-A0A974Z4L4-F1
#
_entry.id   AF-A0A974Z4L4-F1
#
_cell.length_a   1.000
_cell.length_b   1.000
_cell.length_c   1.000
_cell.angle_alpha   90.00
_cell.angle_beta   90.00
_cell.angle_gamma   90.00
#
_symmetry.space_group_name_H-M   'P 1'
#
loop_
_entity.id
_entity.type
_entity.pdbx_description
1 polymer ?
#
loop_
_entity_poly.entity_id
_entity_poly.type
_entity_poly.pdbx_seq_one_letter_code
_entity_poly.pdbx_strand_id
1 'polypeptide(L)'
;MVIERVRITDVLGFRGPRTVDLRLPGPGWIVLAGRNGSGKTTFLRALAQAIVRPPFADDLVGEDSSIDVEVVGEGPAFCAGYGPFRRLAGGAPEAQSLMRGEFARVASLFSEDASLAEGVAWLINQHLRALEGKAGARELKDSVLGLLGDGLLPDGYRVRDVDSDGLWVSYRGDRFPLREMSDGYRTVTALVVDLVRQLAEAGLGVDAPGVVLIDEVDAHLHVSWQKRIGPWLKAHFPRIQFVVSTHSPYVCQAADPGGLIRLPGPDEQEPPRVVSDELYRRVVYGSGDDAVLSDLFGLDSPYSPRAVELREHLAELELLVATGQADAAGVREWEQLRRRLSSSPPSRVEDVTRNFDER
;
A
#
# COMPACT_ATOMS: atom_id res chain seq x y z
N MET A 1 15.78 8.63 12.68
CA MET A 1 14.41 8.62 13.22
C MET A 1 13.68 7.37 12.72
N VAL A 2 13.19 6.54 13.63
CA VAL A 2 12.27 5.41 13.41
C VAL A 2 11.32 5.29 14.60
N ILE A 3 10.10 4.83 14.39
CA ILE A 3 9.17 4.51 15.47
C ILE A 3 9.55 3.13 16.03
N GLU A 4 9.85 3.05 17.33
CA GLU A 4 10.12 1.78 18.01
C GLU A 4 8.86 1.24 18.68
N ARG A 5 8.04 2.12 19.26
CA ARG A 5 6.82 1.73 19.97
C ARG A 5 5.69 2.72 19.75
N VAL A 6 4.48 2.20 19.69
CA VAL A 6 3.25 2.96 19.52
C VAL A 6 2.26 2.53 20.59
N ARG A 7 1.71 3.50 21.33
CA ARG A 7 0.58 3.32 22.24
C ARG A 7 -0.55 4.26 21.86
N ILE A 8 -1.74 3.72 21.65
CA ILE A 8 -2.94 4.50 21.29
C ILE A 8 -4.08 4.03 22.17
N THR A 9 -4.63 4.94 22.98
CA THR A 9 -5.75 4.69 23.89
C THR A 9 -6.85 5.71 23.65
N ASP A 10 -8.09 5.22 23.57
CA ASP A 10 -9.33 5.98 23.47
C ASP A 10 -9.55 6.84 22.20
N VAL A 11 -8.68 6.68 21.20
CA VAL A 11 -8.76 7.31 19.87
C VAL A 11 -9.63 6.48 18.92
N LEU A 12 -10.69 7.09 18.37
CA LEU A 12 -11.55 6.61 17.28
C LEU A 12 -11.42 5.11 16.91
N GLY A 13 -12.04 4.23 17.70
CA GLY A 13 -12.08 2.78 17.47
C GLY A 13 -11.05 1.97 18.27
N PHE A 14 -9.99 2.58 18.79
CA PHE A 14 -8.99 1.96 19.67
C PHE A 14 -9.34 2.24 21.14
N ARG A 15 -10.38 1.56 21.65
CA ARG A 15 -10.84 1.69 23.04
C ARG A 15 -10.84 0.34 23.75
N GLY A 16 -10.65 0.35 25.07
CA GLY A 16 -10.72 -0.84 25.91
C GLY A 16 -9.81 -1.97 25.42
N PRO A 17 -10.34 -3.15 25.01
CA PRO A 17 -9.52 -4.26 24.56
C PRO A 17 -8.82 -4.01 23.22
N ARG A 18 -9.23 -2.99 22.46
CA ARG A 18 -8.64 -2.61 21.17
C ARG A 18 -7.54 -1.53 21.30
N THR A 19 -7.14 -1.18 22.52
CA THR A 19 -6.00 -0.29 22.77
C THR A 19 -4.74 -0.84 22.10
N VAL A 20 -3.97 0.06 21.49
CA VAL A 20 -2.71 -0.29 20.81
C VAL A 20 -1.57 -0.23 21.81
N ASP A 21 -0.75 -1.27 21.85
CA ASP A 21 0.60 -1.23 22.42
C ASP A 21 1.49 -2.16 21.57
N LEU A 22 2.19 -1.57 20.60
CA LEU A 22 2.93 -2.31 19.58
C LEU A 22 4.38 -1.86 19.53
N ARG A 23 5.29 -2.82 19.38
CA ARG A 23 6.67 -2.56 18.93
C ARG A 23 6.75 -2.71 17.43
N LEU A 24 7.39 -1.76 16.77
CA LEU A 24 7.58 -1.74 15.33
C LEU A 24 9.04 -2.09 14.99
N PRO A 25 9.30 -2.83 13.89
CA PRO A 25 10.65 -3.05 13.41
C PRO A 25 11.25 -1.74 12.87
N GLY A 26 12.56 -1.71 12.61
CA GLY A 26 13.27 -0.54 12.11
C GLY A 26 12.91 -0.14 10.66
N PRO A 27 13.84 0.49 9.92
CA PRO A 27 13.63 0.84 8.52
C PRO A 27 13.22 -0.38 7.69
N GLY A 28 12.29 -0.20 6.75
CA GLY A 28 11.68 -1.31 6.03
C GLY A 28 10.19 -1.09 5.74
N TRP A 29 9.48 -2.18 5.53
CA TRP A 29 8.07 -2.19 5.11
C TRP A 29 7.18 -2.83 6.17
N ILE A 30 6.40 -1.98 6.84
CA ILE A 30 5.42 -2.34 7.85
C ILE A 30 4.03 -2.19 7.24
N VAL A 31 3.22 -3.24 7.33
CA VAL A 31 1.90 -3.32 6.71
C VAL A 31 0.83 -3.50 7.79
N LEU A 32 -0.10 -2.55 7.84
CA LEU A 32 -1.34 -2.61 8.61
C LEU A 32 -2.40 -3.33 7.77
N ALA A 33 -2.74 -4.55 8.17
CA ALA A 33 -3.75 -5.37 7.54
C ALA A 33 -4.94 -5.60 8.49
N GLY A 34 -6.13 -5.74 7.93
CA GLY A 34 -7.35 -5.99 8.68
C GLY A 34 -8.59 -5.64 7.87
N ARG A 35 -9.74 -6.15 8.31
CA ARG A 35 -11.04 -5.92 7.68
C ARG A 35 -11.41 -4.44 7.57
N ASN A 36 -12.42 -4.12 6.77
CA ASN A 36 -12.97 -2.76 6.69
C ASN A 36 -13.42 -2.30 8.08
N GLY A 37 -13.15 -1.04 8.42
CA GLY A 37 -13.46 -0.50 9.75
C GLY A 37 -12.50 -0.93 10.87
N SER A 38 -11.42 -1.66 10.58
CA SER A 38 -10.42 -2.04 11.61
C SER A 38 -9.61 -0.87 12.17
N GLY A 39 -9.70 0.33 11.58
CA GLY A 39 -9.00 1.53 12.05
C GLY A 39 -7.64 1.79 11.39
N LYS A 40 -7.34 1.17 10.24
CA LYS A 40 -6.10 1.36 9.47
C LYS A 40 -5.73 2.83 9.24
N THR A 41 -6.63 3.61 8.62
CA THR A 41 -6.46 5.05 8.40
C THR A 41 -6.30 5.81 9.72
N THR A 42 -7.12 5.49 10.73
CA THR A 42 -7.03 6.11 12.06
C THR A 42 -5.66 5.87 12.69
N PHE A 43 -5.10 4.66 12.57
CA PHE A 43 -3.78 4.33 13.10
C PHE A 43 -2.69 5.19 12.45
N LEU A 44 -2.69 5.30 11.11
CA LEU A 44 -1.74 6.16 10.40
C LEU A 44 -1.90 7.63 10.78
N ARG A 45 -3.14 8.14 10.86
CA ARG A 45 -3.42 9.51 11.30
C ARG A 45 -2.96 9.77 12.73
N ALA A 46 -3.14 8.81 13.64
CA ALA A 46 -2.65 8.89 15.01
C ALA A 46 -1.11 8.99 15.06
N LEU A 47 -0.40 8.18 14.26
CA LEU A 47 1.06 8.31 14.14
C LEU A 47 1.49 9.68 13.63
N ALA A 48 0.84 10.17 12.55
CA ALA A 48 1.11 11.49 12.02
C ALA A 48 0.84 12.59 13.05
N GLN A 49 -0.24 12.46 13.84
CA GLN A 49 -0.58 13.41 14.89
C GLN A 49 0.45 13.42 16.01
N ALA A 50 0.94 12.26 16.46
CA ALA A 50 1.95 12.20 17.50
C ALA A 50 3.30 12.80 17.08
N ILE A 51 3.70 12.55 15.84
CA ILE A 51 5.02 12.90 15.31
C ILE A 51 5.07 14.35 14.84
N VAL A 52 4.08 14.74 14.01
CA VAL A 52 4.09 16.02 13.30
C VAL A 52 3.22 17.06 14.01
N ARG A 53 2.19 16.63 14.75
CA ARG A 53 1.21 17.48 15.47
C ARG A 53 0.57 18.56 14.59
N PRO A 54 0.04 18.22 13.40
CA PRO A 54 -0.65 19.20 12.58
C PRO A 54 -1.90 19.76 13.29
N PRO A 55 -2.17 21.08 13.19
CA PRO A 55 -3.29 21.72 13.88
C PRO A 55 -4.67 21.32 13.35
N PHE A 56 -4.73 20.68 12.18
CA PHE A 56 -5.98 20.22 11.55
C PHE A 56 -6.36 18.78 11.91
N ALA A 57 -5.65 18.17 12.86
CA ALA A 57 -5.89 16.80 13.32
C ALA A 57 -6.44 16.73 14.75
N ASP A 58 -6.87 17.87 15.31
CA ASP A 58 -7.40 17.97 16.67
C ASP A 58 -8.65 17.09 16.88
N ASP A 59 -9.43 16.86 15.82
CA ASP A 59 -10.65 16.02 15.85
C ASP A 59 -10.38 14.54 16.19
N LEU A 60 -9.12 14.08 16.09
CA LEU A 60 -8.76 12.69 16.42
C LEU A 60 -8.61 12.44 17.92
N VAL A 61 -8.35 13.47 18.72
CA VAL A 61 -7.96 13.32 20.12
C VAL A 61 -8.99 14.03 21.00
N GLY A 62 -9.82 13.25 21.69
CA GLY A 62 -10.73 13.77 22.73
C GLY A 62 -10.01 14.00 24.07
N GLU A 63 -10.70 14.56 25.06
CA GLU A 63 -10.12 14.88 26.38
C GLU A 63 -9.45 13.68 27.08
N ASP A 64 -10.00 12.47 26.90
CA ASP A 64 -9.47 11.23 27.50
C ASP A 64 -8.58 10.40 26.56
N SER A 65 -8.32 10.90 25.34
CA SER A 65 -7.52 10.18 24.34
C SER A 65 -6.02 10.37 24.56
N SER A 66 -5.24 9.31 24.39
CA SER A 66 -3.77 9.40 24.42
C SER A 66 -3.14 8.71 23.23
N ILE A 67 -2.17 9.38 22.63
CA ILE A 67 -1.30 8.86 21.57
C ILE A 67 0.13 9.09 22.02
N ASP A 68 0.86 8.02 22.25
CA ASP A 68 2.26 8.04 22.64
C ASP A 68 3.09 7.22 21.65
N VAL A 69 4.14 7.84 21.11
CA VAL A 69 5.00 7.23 20.09
C VAL A 69 6.43 7.40 20.52
N GLU A 70 7.09 6.28 20.80
CA GLU A 70 8.52 6.23 21.13
C GLU A 70 9.30 6.21 19.82
N VAL A 71 10.06 7.27 19.56
CA VAL A 71 10.86 7.46 18.35
C VAL A 71 12.34 7.41 18.71
N VAL A 72 13.12 6.64 17.96
CA VAL A 72 14.56 6.47 18.17
C VAL A 72 15.38 6.92 16.95
N GLY A 73 16.57 7.45 17.20
CA GLY A 73 17.59 7.73 16.20
C GLY A 73 18.01 9.21 16.11
N GLU A 74 19.26 9.44 15.74
CA GLU A 74 19.87 10.76 15.60
C GLU A 74 19.46 11.45 14.28
N GLY A 75 19.23 12.77 14.32
CA GLY A 75 18.97 13.61 13.14
C GLY A 75 17.57 14.25 13.10
N PRO A 76 17.34 15.22 12.18
CA PRO A 76 16.05 15.88 12.04
C PRO A 76 14.97 14.86 11.67
N ALA A 77 13.84 14.91 12.37
CA ALA A 77 12.72 14.01 12.17
C ALA A 77 12.05 14.27 10.82
N PHE A 78 12.30 13.43 9.82
CA PHE A 78 11.51 13.43 8.58
C PHE A 78 10.30 12.51 8.74
N CYS A 79 9.10 13.09 8.62
CA CYS A 79 7.86 12.35 8.53
C CYS A 79 7.00 12.89 7.39
N ALA A 80 6.50 11.99 6.55
CA ALA A 80 5.56 12.28 5.48
C ALA A 80 4.35 11.33 5.55
N GLY A 81 3.19 11.80 5.11
CA GLY A 81 1.93 11.08 5.21
C GLY A 81 1.07 11.27 3.97
N TYR A 82 0.64 10.16 3.39
CA TYR A 82 -0.09 10.11 2.14
C TYR A 82 -1.43 9.40 2.32
N GLY A 83 -2.52 10.09 1.97
CA GLY A 83 -3.85 9.48 1.92
C GLY A 83 -4.06 8.60 0.69
N PRO A 84 -5.24 7.96 0.56
CA PRO A 84 -5.56 7.07 -0.56
C PRO A 84 -5.61 7.80 -1.90
N PHE A 85 -6.10 9.04 -1.92
CA PHE A 85 -6.30 9.83 -3.14
C PHE A 85 -5.08 10.69 -3.49
N ARG A 86 -4.13 10.12 -4.23
CA ARG A 86 -2.87 10.78 -4.63
C ARG A 86 -2.98 11.41 -6.02
N ARG A 87 -3.89 12.38 -6.16
CA ARG A 87 -4.20 13.00 -7.46
C ARG A 87 -3.07 13.92 -7.94
N LEU A 88 -2.89 14.00 -9.26
CA LEU A 88 -1.94 14.92 -9.93
C LEU A 88 -2.58 16.26 -10.36
N ALA A 89 -3.90 16.39 -10.19
CA ALA A 89 -4.65 17.58 -10.58
C ALA A 89 -5.96 17.66 -9.77
N GLY A 90 -6.51 18.87 -9.69
CA GLY A 90 -7.69 19.17 -8.87
C GLY A 90 -7.34 19.25 -7.37
N GLY A 91 -8.27 19.77 -6.58
CA GLY A 91 -8.13 19.97 -5.14
C GLY A 91 -8.98 21.15 -4.67
N ALA A 92 -9.58 21.06 -3.50
CA ALA A 92 -10.30 22.18 -2.91
C ALA A 92 -9.30 23.29 -2.54
N PRO A 93 -9.56 24.58 -2.82
CA PRO A 93 -8.64 25.67 -2.46
C PRO A 93 -8.22 25.66 -0.99
N GLU A 94 -9.14 25.29 -0.10
CA GLU A 94 -8.94 25.13 1.34
C GLU A 94 -7.94 24.00 1.65
N ALA A 95 -8.12 22.83 1.05
CA ALA A 95 -7.18 21.70 1.18
C ALA A 95 -5.81 22.00 0.56
N GLN A 96 -5.75 22.74 -0.54
CA GLN A 96 -4.52 23.19 -1.16
C GLN A 96 -3.74 24.17 -0.26
N SER A 97 -4.43 24.93 0.59
CA SER A 97 -3.78 25.79 1.57
C SER A 97 -3.06 24.98 2.66
N LEU A 98 -3.55 23.78 3.00
CA LEU A 98 -2.88 22.87 3.96
C LEU A 98 -1.59 22.27 3.39
N MET A 99 -1.51 22.16 2.05
CA MET A 99 -0.30 21.74 1.34
C MET A 99 0.78 22.83 1.32
N ARG A 100 0.51 24.01 1.88
CA ARG A 100 1.48 25.11 2.02
C ARG A 100 1.89 25.26 3.49
N GLY A 101 3.17 25.02 3.77
CA GLY A 101 3.75 25.24 5.10
C GLY A 101 4.34 23.98 5.73
N GLU A 102 4.61 24.05 7.03
CA GLU A 102 5.34 23.02 7.79
C GLU A 102 4.64 21.64 7.78
N PHE A 103 3.30 21.65 7.74
CA PHE A 103 2.46 20.45 7.83
C PHE A 103 2.04 19.85 6.49
N ALA A 104 2.49 20.46 5.38
CA ALA A 104 2.19 20.00 4.02
C ALA A 104 2.52 18.51 3.81
N ARG A 105 3.54 18.03 4.53
CA ARG A 105 4.07 16.67 4.42
C ARG A 105 3.07 15.58 4.77
N VAL A 106 2.09 15.89 5.60
CA VAL A 106 1.07 14.93 6.06
C VAL A 106 -0.35 15.31 5.66
N ALA A 107 -0.56 16.48 5.06
CA ALA A 107 -1.90 17.02 4.80
C ALA A 107 -2.79 16.09 3.97
N SER A 108 -2.24 15.42 2.94
CA SER A 108 -3.00 14.46 2.12
C SER A 108 -3.49 13.23 2.89
N LEU A 109 -2.89 12.90 4.05
CA LEU A 109 -3.39 11.83 4.92
C LEU A 109 -4.67 12.23 5.66
N PHE A 110 -4.88 13.53 5.89
CA PHE A 110 -6.03 14.08 6.63
C PHE A 110 -7.11 14.67 5.73
N SER A 111 -6.78 15.05 4.49
CA SER A 111 -7.72 15.61 3.52
C SER A 111 -7.62 14.89 2.17
N GLU A 112 -8.72 14.28 1.74
CA GLU A 112 -8.82 13.60 0.44
C GLU A 112 -8.78 14.57 -0.75
N ASP A 113 -9.08 15.84 -0.51
CA ASP A 113 -9.03 16.91 -1.50
C ASP A 113 -7.64 17.54 -1.64
N ALA A 114 -6.69 17.15 -0.78
CA ALA A 114 -5.31 17.60 -0.88
C ALA A 114 -4.57 16.80 -1.97
N SER A 115 -4.26 17.49 -3.06
CA SER A 115 -3.64 16.93 -4.26
C SER A 115 -2.12 17.03 -4.24
N LEU A 116 -1.45 16.04 -4.84
CA LEU A 116 0.00 15.98 -4.98
C LEU A 116 0.51 16.69 -6.26
N ALA A 117 -0.35 17.49 -6.91
CA ALA A 117 0.01 18.27 -8.10
C ALA A 117 1.25 19.16 -7.90
N GLU A 118 1.49 19.64 -6.68
CA GLU A 118 2.64 20.46 -6.33
C GLU A 118 3.98 19.74 -6.55
N GLY A 119 4.02 18.41 -6.39
CA GLY A 119 5.21 17.61 -6.68
C GLY A 119 5.66 17.75 -8.14
N VAL A 120 4.73 17.62 -9.09
CA VAL A 120 5.03 17.76 -10.51
C VAL A 120 5.37 19.21 -10.85
N ALA A 121 4.62 20.18 -10.33
CA ALA A 121 4.90 21.60 -10.53
C ALA A 121 6.31 21.99 -10.02
N TRP A 122 6.72 21.44 -8.88
CA TRP A 122 8.07 21.60 -8.33
C TRP A 122 9.13 21.04 -9.28
N LEU A 123 8.93 19.84 -9.84
CA LEU A 123 9.89 19.23 -10.76
C LEU A 123 9.99 20.01 -12.08
N ILE A 124 8.88 20.56 -12.58
CA ILE A 124 8.87 21.51 -13.71
C ILE A 124 9.67 22.77 -13.36
N ASN A 125 9.53 23.30 -12.13
CA ASN A 125 10.32 24.44 -11.68
C ASN A 125 11.82 24.11 -11.59
N GLN A 126 12.19 22.91 -11.12
CA GLN A 126 13.59 22.46 -11.14
C GLN A 126 14.13 22.35 -12.56
N HIS A 127 13.30 21.90 -13.51
CA HIS A 127 13.66 21.90 -14.93
C HIS A 127 13.94 23.31 -15.45
N LEU A 128 13.07 24.29 -15.17
CA LEU A 128 13.28 25.68 -15.54
C LEU A 128 14.58 26.24 -14.91
N ARG A 129 14.79 26.03 -13.61
CA ARG A 129 16.00 26.46 -12.90
C ARG A 129 17.27 25.84 -13.50
N ALA A 130 17.19 24.59 -13.97
CA ALA A 130 18.30 23.92 -14.63
C ALA A 130 18.61 24.51 -16.02
N LEU A 131 17.60 25.01 -16.74
CA LEU A 131 17.78 25.76 -17.99
C LEU A 131 18.39 27.15 -17.76
N GLU A 132 18.02 27.81 -16.66
CA GLU A 132 18.59 29.09 -16.23
C GLU A 132 20.01 28.98 -15.63
N GLY A 133 20.56 27.77 -15.52
CA GLY A 133 21.89 27.53 -14.96
C GLY A 133 21.98 27.76 -13.44
N LYS A 134 20.88 27.63 -12.70
CA LYS A 134 20.91 27.70 -11.23
C LYS A 134 21.67 26.50 -10.67
N ALA A 135 22.59 26.75 -9.74
CA ALA A 135 23.40 25.71 -9.10
C ALA A 135 22.53 24.61 -8.44
N GLY A 136 22.89 23.34 -8.63
CA GLY A 136 22.23 22.18 -8.02
C GLY A 136 20.91 21.76 -8.68
N ALA A 137 20.29 22.61 -9.50
CA ALA A 137 18.97 22.33 -10.07
C ALA A 137 19.01 21.20 -11.11
N ARG A 138 20.09 21.14 -11.91
CA ARG A 138 20.25 20.09 -12.93
C ARG A 138 20.50 18.74 -12.27
N GLU A 139 21.41 18.69 -11.31
CA GLU A 139 21.77 17.48 -10.58
C GLU A 139 20.55 16.91 -9.83
N LEU A 140 19.78 17.76 -9.17
CA LEU A 140 18.55 17.35 -8.48
C LEU A 140 17.50 16.81 -9.47
N LYS A 141 17.22 17.56 -10.54
CA LYS A 141 16.25 17.14 -11.59
C LYS A 141 16.66 15.81 -12.22
N ASP A 142 17.92 15.64 -12.60
CA ASP A 142 18.42 14.42 -13.23
C ASP A 142 18.41 13.24 -12.25
N SER A 143 18.68 13.48 -10.96
CA SER A 143 18.55 12.46 -9.90
C SER A 143 17.10 12.00 -9.74
N VAL A 144 16.13 12.94 -9.73
CA VAL A 144 14.70 12.61 -9.64
C VAL A 144 14.26 11.81 -10.88
N LEU A 145 14.62 12.24 -12.09
CA LEU A 145 14.29 11.50 -13.32
C LEU A 145 14.96 10.13 -13.37
N GLY A 146 16.20 10.02 -12.88
CA GLY A 146 16.91 8.74 -12.74
C GLY A 146 16.14 7.77 -11.85
N LEU A 147 15.68 8.25 -10.68
CA LEU A 147 14.84 7.48 -9.76
C LEU A 147 13.53 7.03 -10.41
N LEU A 148 12.77 7.96 -11.01
CA LEU A 148 11.48 7.65 -11.64
C LEU A 148 11.63 6.72 -12.86
N GLY A 149 12.77 6.77 -13.54
CA GLY A 149 13.11 5.93 -14.67
C GLY A 149 13.61 4.53 -14.31
N ASP A 150 13.93 4.28 -13.04
CA ASP A 150 14.50 3.02 -12.56
C ASP A 150 13.44 2.01 -12.13
N GLY A 151 12.66 1.53 -13.09
CA GLY A 151 11.74 0.41 -12.87
C GLY A 151 10.55 0.73 -11.97
N LEU A 152 10.26 2.01 -11.71
CA LEU A 152 9.09 2.45 -10.95
C LEU A 152 7.80 1.98 -11.62
N LEU A 153 7.67 2.23 -12.92
CA LEU A 153 6.51 1.86 -13.71
C LEU A 153 6.62 0.40 -14.22
N PRO A 154 5.51 -0.34 -14.31
CA PRO A 154 5.52 -1.70 -14.84
C PRO A 154 5.66 -1.75 -16.36
N ASP A 155 5.75 -2.97 -16.90
CA ASP A 155 5.62 -3.28 -18.33
C ASP A 155 6.62 -2.56 -19.25
N GLY A 156 7.75 -2.10 -18.72
CA GLY A 156 8.80 -1.43 -19.48
C GLY A 156 8.55 0.06 -19.74
N TYR A 157 7.48 0.63 -19.20
CA TYR A 157 7.27 2.07 -19.16
C TYR A 157 8.33 2.73 -18.28
N ARG A 158 8.82 3.91 -18.68
CA ARG A 158 9.80 4.69 -17.89
C ARG A 158 9.52 6.17 -17.99
N VAL A 159 9.50 6.87 -16.87
CA VAL A 159 9.55 8.34 -16.86
C VAL A 159 10.93 8.75 -17.37
N ARG A 160 10.98 9.66 -18.36
CA ARG A 160 12.24 10.03 -19.04
C ARG A 160 12.58 11.49 -18.93
N ASP A 161 11.58 12.34 -19.09
CA ASP A 161 11.80 13.77 -19.16
C ASP A 161 10.63 14.53 -18.53
N VAL A 162 10.89 15.82 -18.34
CA VAL A 162 9.94 16.82 -17.84
C VAL A 162 10.15 18.08 -18.66
N ASP A 163 9.07 18.74 -19.03
CA ASP A 163 9.06 20.07 -19.66
C ASP A 163 7.96 20.95 -19.03
N SER A 164 7.60 22.06 -19.68
CA SER A 164 6.55 22.96 -19.19
C SER A 164 5.17 22.31 -19.11
N ASP A 165 4.90 21.25 -19.88
CA ASP A 165 3.60 20.59 -19.94
C ASP A 165 3.47 19.44 -18.93
N GLY A 166 4.58 19.00 -18.34
CA GLY A 166 4.62 18.00 -17.28
C GLY A 166 5.65 16.91 -17.50
N LEU A 167 5.38 15.74 -16.92
CA LEU A 167 6.23 14.55 -17.02
C LEU A 167 5.87 13.70 -18.23
N TRP A 168 6.89 13.11 -18.83
CA TRP A 168 6.76 12.27 -20.01
C TRP A 168 7.27 10.87 -19.77
N VAL A 169 6.53 9.92 -20.31
CA VAL A 169 6.79 8.49 -20.21
C VAL A 169 7.18 7.98 -21.59
N SER A 170 8.13 7.05 -21.60
CA SER A 170 8.55 6.32 -22.80
C SER A 170 8.15 4.85 -22.71
N TYR A 171 7.73 4.29 -23.85
CA TYR A 171 7.55 2.85 -24.03
C TYR A 171 7.88 2.49 -25.47
N ARG A 172 8.77 1.51 -25.67
CA ARG A 172 9.21 1.04 -27.00
C ARG A 172 9.67 2.14 -27.98
N GLY A 173 10.13 3.27 -27.47
CA GLY A 173 10.58 4.43 -28.26
C GLY A 173 9.53 5.51 -28.45
N ASP A 174 8.26 5.22 -28.14
CA ASP A 174 7.18 6.21 -28.18
C ASP A 174 7.20 7.06 -26.91
N ARG A 175 6.90 8.36 -27.06
CA ARG A 175 6.81 9.35 -25.98
C ARG A 175 5.36 9.79 -25.81
N PHE A 176 4.85 9.77 -24.59
CA PHE A 176 3.49 10.18 -24.26
C PHE A 176 3.45 10.85 -22.89
N PRO A 177 2.54 11.81 -22.67
CA PRO A 177 2.50 12.57 -21.44
C PRO A 177 1.91 11.72 -20.31
N LEU A 178 2.46 11.84 -19.09
CA LEU A 178 2.03 11.07 -17.91
C LEU A 178 0.54 11.26 -17.61
N ARG A 179 -0.03 12.44 -17.91
CA ARG A 179 -1.45 12.75 -17.71
C ARG A 179 -2.41 11.85 -18.50
N GLU A 180 -1.94 11.23 -19.59
CA GLU A 180 -2.72 10.30 -20.42
C GLU A 180 -2.55 8.84 -19.98
N MET A 181 -1.64 8.55 -19.05
CA MET A 181 -1.47 7.21 -18.47
C MET A 181 -2.60 6.86 -17.51
N SER A 182 -2.77 5.59 -17.15
CA SER A 182 -3.79 5.17 -16.19
C SER A 182 -3.55 5.73 -14.78
N ASP A 183 -4.61 5.78 -13.98
CA ASP A 183 -4.60 6.37 -12.64
C ASP A 183 -3.51 5.80 -11.74
N GLY A 184 -3.26 4.48 -11.80
CA GLY A 184 -2.18 3.85 -11.03
C GLY A 184 -0.80 4.44 -11.37
N TYR A 185 -0.51 4.67 -12.65
CA TYR A 185 0.77 5.23 -13.11
C TYR A 185 0.96 6.65 -12.57
N ARG A 186 -0.11 7.45 -12.66
CA ARG A 186 -0.13 8.83 -12.18
C ARG A 186 0.04 8.90 -10.66
N THR A 187 -0.70 8.08 -9.93
CA THR A 187 -0.75 8.03 -8.45
C THR A 187 0.60 7.67 -7.84
N VAL A 188 1.28 6.64 -8.36
CA VAL A 188 2.60 6.25 -7.84
C VAL A 188 3.67 7.27 -8.21
N THR A 189 3.63 7.78 -9.44
CA THR A 189 4.58 8.82 -9.84
C THR A 189 4.40 10.06 -8.96
N ALA A 190 3.15 10.45 -8.67
CA ALA A 190 2.83 11.55 -7.75
C ALA A 190 3.43 11.33 -6.36
N LEU A 191 3.22 10.14 -5.79
CA LEU A 191 3.75 9.76 -4.48
C LEU A 191 5.28 9.90 -4.42
N VAL A 192 5.98 9.33 -5.40
CA VAL A 192 7.45 9.32 -5.41
C VAL A 192 8.01 10.72 -5.67
N VAL A 193 7.44 11.47 -6.61
CA VAL A 193 7.86 12.84 -6.90
C VAL A 193 7.68 13.73 -5.67
N ASP A 194 6.52 13.64 -5.01
CA ASP A 194 6.25 14.45 -3.84
C ASP A 194 7.11 14.05 -2.64
N LEU A 195 7.37 12.76 -2.42
CA LEU A 195 8.30 12.30 -1.39
C LEU A 195 9.72 12.87 -1.59
N VAL A 196 10.24 12.79 -2.82
CA VAL A 196 11.55 13.36 -3.15
C VAL A 196 11.56 14.88 -2.99
N ARG A 197 10.49 15.57 -3.39
CA ARG A 197 10.34 17.01 -3.17
C ARG A 197 10.43 17.34 -1.67
N GLN A 198 9.66 16.66 -0.83
CA GLN A 198 9.64 16.91 0.60
C GLN A 198 11.00 16.65 1.27
N LEU A 199 11.72 15.60 0.84
CA LEU A 199 13.09 15.34 1.29
C LEU A 199 14.03 16.46 0.85
N ALA A 200 13.98 16.87 -0.42
CA ALA A 200 14.83 17.93 -0.95
C ALA A 200 14.59 19.28 -0.26
N GLU A 201 13.33 19.64 0.02
CA GLU A 201 12.97 20.84 0.78
C GLU A 201 13.43 20.78 2.24
N ALA A 202 13.56 19.58 2.81
CA ALA A 202 14.17 19.35 4.12
C ALA A 202 15.71 19.38 4.09
N GLY A 203 16.34 19.51 2.91
CA GLY A 203 17.79 19.37 2.75
C GLY A 203 18.28 17.93 2.91
N LEU A 204 17.39 16.94 2.71
CA LEU A 204 17.65 15.52 2.87
C LEU A 204 17.72 14.80 1.51
N GLY A 205 18.56 13.77 1.44
CA GLY A 205 18.61 12.84 0.31
C GLY A 205 17.70 11.62 0.51
N VAL A 206 17.61 10.76 -0.50
CA VAL A 206 16.79 9.53 -0.45
C VAL A 206 17.28 8.50 0.58
N ASP A 207 18.57 8.57 0.95
CA ASP A 207 19.17 7.75 2.00
C ASP A 207 18.94 8.29 3.41
N ALA A 208 18.19 9.39 3.57
CA ALA A 208 17.93 9.96 4.90
C ALA A 208 17.00 9.05 5.72
N PRO A 209 17.21 8.95 7.04
CA PRO A 209 16.28 8.23 7.89
C PRO A 209 14.98 9.03 8.04
N GLY A 210 13.84 8.34 8.05
CA GLY A 210 12.54 8.97 8.23
C GLY A 210 11.40 7.98 8.32
N VAL A 211 10.21 8.49 8.56
CA VAL A 211 8.96 7.72 8.60
C VAL A 211 8.09 8.17 7.44
N VAL A 212 7.55 7.22 6.67
CA VAL A 212 6.60 7.52 5.61
C VAL A 212 5.33 6.68 5.83
N LEU A 213 4.22 7.38 6.00
CA LEU A 213 2.90 6.81 6.24
C LEU A 213 2.12 6.80 4.93
N ILE A 214 1.60 5.65 4.49
CA ILE A 214 0.86 5.55 3.23
C ILE A 214 -0.44 4.80 3.46
N ASP A 215 -1.56 5.50 3.37
CA ASP A 215 -2.88 4.89 3.45
C ASP A 215 -3.29 4.31 2.10
N GLU A 216 -3.91 3.13 2.13
CA GLU A 216 -4.31 2.32 0.99
C GLU A 216 -3.28 2.36 -0.13
N VAL A 217 -2.06 1.88 0.13
CA VAL A 217 -0.97 1.94 -0.85
C VAL A 217 -1.33 1.22 -2.16
N ASP A 218 -2.25 0.27 -2.10
CA ASP A 218 -2.82 -0.45 -3.24
C ASP A 218 -3.89 0.31 -4.03
N ALA A 219 -4.40 1.44 -3.53
CA ALA A 219 -5.42 2.24 -4.21
C ALA A 219 -5.00 2.60 -5.64
N HIS A 220 -5.85 2.23 -6.60
CA HIS A 220 -5.66 2.40 -8.04
C HIS A 220 -4.46 1.66 -8.67
N LEU A 221 -3.74 0.82 -7.90
CA LEU A 221 -2.61 0.04 -8.41
C LEU A 221 -3.10 -1.25 -9.06
N HIS A 222 -2.54 -1.55 -10.23
CA HIS A 222 -2.65 -2.88 -10.81
C HIS A 222 -1.94 -3.91 -9.92
N VAL A 223 -2.47 -5.14 -9.88
CA VAL A 223 -1.98 -6.23 -9.01
C VAL A 223 -0.49 -6.51 -9.17
N SER A 224 0.03 -6.48 -10.41
CA SER A 224 1.47 -6.66 -10.68
C SER A 224 2.33 -5.61 -9.96
N TRP A 225 1.80 -4.40 -9.77
CA TRP A 225 2.50 -3.31 -9.10
C TRP A 225 2.37 -3.38 -7.59
N GLN A 226 1.23 -3.84 -7.06
CA GLN A 226 1.05 -4.07 -5.62
C GLN A 226 2.15 -5.00 -5.06
N LYS A 227 2.60 -6.00 -5.83
CA LYS A 227 3.74 -6.87 -5.47
C LYS A 227 5.10 -6.17 -5.50
N ARG A 228 5.26 -5.15 -6.35
CA ARG A 228 6.57 -4.53 -6.66
C ARG A 228 6.84 -3.24 -5.89
N ILE A 229 5.79 -2.51 -5.49
CA ILE A 229 5.93 -1.17 -4.91
C ILE A 229 6.70 -1.18 -3.58
N GLY A 230 6.41 -2.14 -2.69
CA GLY A 230 7.12 -2.27 -1.41
C GLY A 230 8.62 -2.53 -1.58
N PRO A 231 9.04 -3.59 -2.31
CA PRO A 231 10.45 -3.84 -2.59
C PRO A 231 11.13 -2.68 -3.31
N TRP A 232 10.44 -2.02 -4.24
CA TRP A 232 10.97 -0.87 -4.97
C TRP A 232 11.23 0.32 -4.06
N LEU A 233 10.28 0.69 -3.19
CA LEU A 233 10.45 1.80 -2.24
C LEU A 233 11.57 1.52 -1.24
N LYS A 234 11.64 0.30 -0.72
CA LYS A 234 12.73 -0.11 0.19
C LYS A 234 14.11 -0.01 -0.46
N ALA A 235 14.23 -0.40 -1.72
CA ALA A 235 15.51 -0.37 -2.42
C ALA A 235 16.03 1.07 -2.62
N HIS A 236 15.12 2.01 -2.90
CA HIS A 236 15.46 3.40 -3.21
C HIS A 236 15.47 4.33 -1.99
N PHE A 237 14.82 3.93 -0.90
CA PHE A 237 14.75 4.68 0.35
C PHE A 237 15.13 3.77 1.55
N PRO A 238 16.38 3.27 1.61
CA PRO A 238 16.76 2.14 2.47
C PRO A 238 16.72 2.46 3.97
N ARG A 239 16.73 3.75 4.35
CA ARG A 239 16.68 4.19 5.75
C ARG A 239 15.30 4.71 6.17
N ILE A 240 14.31 4.65 5.29
CA ILE A 240 12.93 5.02 5.61
C ILE A 240 12.19 3.82 6.22
N GLN A 241 11.47 4.08 7.30
CA GLN A 241 10.46 3.19 7.85
C GLN A 241 9.11 3.51 7.19
N PHE A 242 8.65 2.64 6.31
CA PHE A 242 7.34 2.75 5.69
C PHE A 242 6.30 2.05 6.58
N VAL A 243 5.26 2.78 6.97
CA VAL A 243 4.06 2.21 7.61
C VAL A 243 2.90 2.40 6.66
N VAL A 244 2.46 1.31 6.05
CA VAL A 244 1.43 1.34 5.01
C VAL A 244 0.18 0.62 5.46
N SER A 245 -0.97 1.09 5.01
CA SER A 245 -2.22 0.33 5.11
C SER A 245 -2.57 -0.27 3.75
N THR A 246 -3.24 -1.43 3.77
CA THR A 246 -3.65 -2.08 2.54
C THR A 246 -4.85 -3.00 2.74
N HIS A 247 -5.59 -3.22 1.65
CA HIS A 247 -6.56 -4.31 1.51
C HIS A 247 -6.05 -5.44 0.63
N SER A 248 -4.82 -5.30 0.11
CA SER A 248 -4.24 -6.25 -0.84
C SER A 248 -3.31 -7.26 -0.14
N PRO A 249 -3.55 -8.57 -0.31
CA PRO A 249 -2.62 -9.61 0.14
C PRO A 249 -1.24 -9.47 -0.51
N TYR A 250 -1.18 -8.92 -1.72
CA TYR A 250 0.05 -8.78 -2.48
C TYR A 250 0.98 -7.69 -1.95
N VAL A 251 0.42 -6.67 -1.30
CA VAL A 251 1.21 -5.68 -0.56
C VAL A 251 1.73 -6.28 0.74
N CYS A 252 0.91 -7.09 1.44
CA CYS A 252 1.34 -7.80 2.64
C CYS A 252 2.50 -8.76 2.39
N GLN A 253 2.60 -9.33 1.19
CA GLN A 253 3.73 -10.19 0.78
C GLN A 253 5.08 -9.48 0.79
N ALA A 254 5.11 -8.14 0.79
CA ALA A 254 6.34 -7.36 0.90
C ALA A 254 6.73 -7.00 2.34
N ALA A 255 5.92 -7.38 3.35
CA ALA A 255 6.16 -7.04 4.74
C ALA A 255 7.46 -7.65 5.26
N ASP A 256 8.27 -6.85 5.96
CA ASP A 256 9.46 -7.33 6.64
C ASP A 256 9.11 -8.23 7.85
N PRO A 257 10.05 -9.06 8.34
CA PRO A 257 9.85 -9.81 9.57
C PRO A 257 9.43 -8.89 10.73
N GLY A 258 8.32 -9.24 11.40
CA GLY A 258 7.72 -8.39 12.43
C GLY A 258 6.98 -7.15 11.92
N GLY A 259 6.98 -6.92 10.60
CA GLY A 259 6.34 -5.78 9.94
C GLY A 259 4.89 -6.03 9.52
N LEU A 260 4.33 -7.22 9.70
CA LEU A 260 2.91 -7.48 9.38
C LEU A 260 2.06 -7.37 10.65
N ILE A 261 1.16 -6.39 10.66
CA ILE A 261 0.35 -6.03 11.83
C ILE A 261 -1.12 -6.29 11.52
N ARG A 262 -1.79 -7.06 12.38
CA ARG A 262 -3.23 -7.28 12.32
C ARG A 262 -3.94 -6.24 13.16
N LEU A 263 -4.82 -5.47 12.53
CA LEU A 263 -5.81 -4.64 13.18
C LEU A 263 -7.15 -5.40 13.22
N PRO A 264 -7.67 -5.73 14.42
CA PRO A 264 -8.94 -6.43 14.57
C PRO A 264 -10.10 -5.57 14.08
N GLY A 265 -11.17 -6.21 13.58
CA GLY A 265 -12.41 -5.52 13.23
C GLY A 265 -13.10 -4.85 14.42
N PRO A 266 -14.10 -3.99 14.17
CA PRO A 266 -14.84 -3.28 15.24
C PRO A 266 -15.58 -4.21 16.20
N ASP A 267 -16.00 -5.39 15.73
CA ASP A 267 -16.73 -6.39 16.53
C ASP A 267 -15.79 -7.36 17.27
N GLU A 268 -14.48 -7.27 17.03
CA GLU A 268 -13.47 -8.15 17.63
C GLU A 268 -12.90 -7.53 18.91
N GLN A 269 -13.04 -8.23 20.03
CA GLN A 269 -12.60 -7.78 21.36
C GLN A 269 -11.16 -8.21 21.66
N GLU A 270 -10.23 -7.88 20.77
CA GLU A 270 -8.81 -8.19 20.93
C GLU A 270 -7.93 -6.98 20.55
N PRO A 271 -6.69 -6.91 21.08
CA PRO A 271 -5.80 -5.81 20.74
C PRO A 271 -5.16 -6.01 19.36
N PRO A 272 -4.81 -4.92 18.66
CA PRO A 272 -3.86 -4.94 17.57
C PRO A 272 -2.59 -5.71 17.94
N ARG A 273 -2.08 -6.53 17.02
CA ARG A 273 -0.87 -7.35 17.25
C ARG A 273 -0.01 -7.50 16.00
N VAL A 274 1.28 -7.66 16.20
CA VAL A 274 2.16 -8.27 15.18
C VAL A 274 1.68 -9.71 14.97
N VAL A 275 1.59 -10.14 13.72
CA VAL A 275 1.13 -11.51 13.40
C VAL A 275 2.12 -12.56 13.91
N SER A 276 1.65 -13.78 14.14
CA SER A 276 2.53 -14.91 14.48
C SER A 276 3.42 -15.28 13.29
N ASP A 277 4.56 -15.93 13.57
CA ASP A 277 5.49 -16.42 12.54
C ASP A 277 4.80 -17.37 11.53
N GLU A 278 3.86 -18.18 11.99
CA GLU A 278 3.09 -19.09 11.14
C GLU A 278 2.21 -18.30 10.15
N LEU A 279 1.45 -17.33 10.65
CA LEU A 279 0.60 -16.49 9.81
C LEU A 279 1.43 -15.61 8.87
N TYR A 280 2.54 -15.06 9.35
CA TYR A 280 3.50 -14.33 8.52
C TYR A 280 3.98 -15.19 7.36
N ARG A 281 4.46 -16.42 7.62
CA ARG A 281 4.93 -17.32 6.57
C ARG A 281 3.83 -17.68 5.58
N ARG A 282 2.60 -17.92 6.06
CA ARG A 282 1.44 -18.21 5.20
C ARG A 282 1.10 -17.05 4.27
N VAL A 283 1.18 -15.81 4.74
CA VAL A 283 0.86 -14.62 3.93
C VAL A 283 1.99 -14.25 2.99
N VAL A 284 3.23 -14.22 3.49
CA VAL A 284 4.40 -13.72 2.76
C VAL A 284 4.98 -14.74 1.80
N TYR A 285 5.04 -16.01 2.19
CA TYR A 285 5.62 -17.09 1.37
C TYR A 285 4.55 -18.02 0.76
N GLY A 286 3.28 -17.87 1.12
CA GLY A 286 2.18 -18.65 0.56
C GLY A 286 1.61 -18.09 -0.75
N SER A 287 0.59 -18.76 -1.28
CA SER A 287 -0.12 -18.28 -2.47
C SER A 287 -0.98 -17.04 -2.16
N GLY A 288 -1.46 -16.37 -3.21
CA GLY A 288 -2.45 -15.30 -3.05
C GLY A 288 -3.70 -15.78 -2.30
N ASP A 289 -4.18 -16.98 -2.61
CA ASP A 289 -5.32 -17.59 -1.93
C ASP A 289 -5.02 -17.89 -0.47
N ASP A 290 -3.83 -18.39 -0.15
CA ASP A 290 -3.42 -18.69 1.23
C ASP A 290 -3.42 -17.42 2.09
N ALA A 291 -2.99 -16.29 1.50
CA ALA A 291 -3.01 -14.98 2.13
C ALA A 291 -4.43 -14.43 2.30
N VAL A 292 -5.25 -14.50 1.25
CA VAL A 292 -6.64 -14.02 1.24
C VAL A 292 -7.52 -14.77 2.25
N LEU A 293 -7.33 -16.09 2.36
CA LEU A 293 -8.06 -16.96 3.30
C LEU A 293 -7.53 -16.88 4.73
N SER A 294 -6.68 -15.89 5.02
CA SER A 294 -6.22 -15.65 6.37
C SER A 294 -7.17 -14.71 7.13
N ASP A 295 -7.09 -14.75 8.45
CA ASP A 295 -7.86 -13.90 9.36
C ASP A 295 -7.56 -12.39 9.20
N LEU A 296 -6.62 -12.01 8.33
CA LEU A 296 -6.33 -10.61 7.98
C LEU A 296 -7.37 -10.00 7.04
N PHE A 297 -7.85 -10.79 6.08
CA PHE A 297 -8.80 -10.35 5.06
C PHE A 297 -10.18 -10.96 5.27
N GLY A 298 -10.23 -12.10 5.97
CA GLY A 298 -11.47 -12.70 6.45
C GLY A 298 -12.43 -13.09 5.33
N LEU A 299 -11.89 -13.58 4.22
CA LEU A 299 -12.64 -14.26 3.17
C LEU A 299 -12.80 -15.73 3.54
N ASP A 300 -14.05 -16.23 3.50
CA ASP A 300 -14.38 -17.61 3.84
C ASP A 300 -13.99 -18.60 2.73
N SER A 301 -13.89 -18.12 1.49
CA SER A 301 -13.62 -18.93 0.31
C SER A 301 -12.89 -18.12 -0.75
N PRO A 302 -11.96 -18.73 -1.52
CA PRO A 302 -11.30 -18.06 -2.64
C PRO A 302 -12.19 -18.07 -3.89
N TYR A 303 -13.33 -18.76 -3.83
CA TYR A 303 -14.27 -18.91 -4.94
C TYR A 303 -15.39 -17.87 -4.89
N SER A 304 -15.96 -17.56 -6.05
CA SER A 304 -17.15 -16.70 -6.12
C SER A 304 -18.36 -17.36 -5.42
N PRO A 305 -19.34 -16.58 -4.92
CA PRO A 305 -20.53 -17.15 -4.26
C PRO A 305 -21.24 -18.20 -5.12
N ARG A 306 -21.41 -17.93 -6.41
CA ARG A 306 -21.97 -18.90 -7.37
C ARG A 306 -21.16 -20.18 -7.47
N ALA A 307 -19.83 -20.09 -7.41
CA ALA A 307 -18.98 -21.27 -7.46
C ALA A 307 -19.04 -22.07 -6.14
N VAL A 308 -19.25 -21.40 -4.99
CA VAL A 308 -19.53 -22.06 -3.71
C VAL A 308 -20.86 -22.82 -3.78
N GLU A 309 -21.95 -22.16 -4.18
CA GLU A 309 -23.28 -22.80 -4.35
C GLU A 309 -23.22 -24.02 -5.28
N LEU A 310 -22.55 -23.89 -6.44
CA LEU A 310 -22.43 -25.00 -7.38
C LEU A 310 -21.57 -26.15 -6.84
N ARG A 311 -20.58 -25.87 -5.97
CA ARG A 311 -19.75 -26.89 -5.32
C ARG A 311 -20.49 -27.59 -4.18
N GLU A 312 -21.31 -26.86 -3.42
CA GLU A 312 -22.20 -27.43 -2.42
C GLU A 312 -23.22 -28.37 -3.07
N HIS A 313 -23.88 -27.92 -4.15
CA HIS A 313 -24.79 -28.75 -4.94
C HIS A 313 -24.09 -29.97 -5.56
N LEU A 314 -22.84 -29.80 -6.05
CA LEU A 314 -22.05 -30.93 -6.53
C LEU A 314 -21.79 -31.96 -5.41
N ALA A 315 -21.49 -31.51 -4.18
CA ALA A 315 -21.26 -32.39 -3.04
C ALA A 315 -22.54 -33.14 -2.61
N GLU A 316 -23.70 -32.48 -2.65
CA GLU A 316 -25.00 -33.13 -2.40
C GLU A 316 -25.29 -34.21 -3.45
N LEU A 317 -25.09 -33.90 -4.73
CA LEU A 317 -25.24 -34.87 -5.81
C LEU A 317 -24.22 -36.01 -5.71
N GLU A 318 -22.97 -35.73 -5.34
CA GLU A 318 -21.93 -36.75 -5.09
C GLU A 318 -22.37 -37.75 -4.01
N LEU A 319 -22.96 -37.26 -2.92
CA LEU A 319 -23.49 -38.11 -1.87
C LEU A 319 -24.64 -38.99 -2.38
N LEU A 320 -25.61 -38.41 -3.09
CA LEU A 320 -26.74 -39.15 -3.66
C LEU A 320 -26.32 -40.21 -4.68
N VAL A 321 -25.32 -39.90 -5.51
CA VAL A 321 -24.74 -40.86 -6.47
C VAL A 321 -24.01 -41.97 -5.72
N ALA A 322 -23.21 -41.64 -4.70
CA ALA A 322 -22.46 -42.62 -3.91
C ALA A 322 -23.36 -43.55 -3.10
N THR A 323 -24.51 -43.07 -2.59
CA THR A 323 -25.50 -43.88 -1.86
C THR A 323 -26.47 -44.63 -2.77
N GLY A 324 -26.37 -44.45 -4.10
CA GLY A 324 -27.28 -45.05 -5.07
C GLY A 324 -28.70 -44.50 -5.04
N GLN A 325 -28.89 -43.31 -4.44
CA GLN A 325 -30.18 -42.63 -4.30
C GLN A 325 -30.43 -41.61 -5.43
N ALA A 326 -29.42 -41.30 -6.24
CA ALA A 326 -29.56 -40.42 -7.40
C ALA A 326 -30.36 -41.08 -8.53
N ASP A 327 -31.29 -40.33 -9.11
CA ASP A 327 -31.98 -40.72 -10.34
C ASP A 327 -31.10 -40.46 -11.58
N ALA A 328 -31.56 -40.90 -12.75
CA ALA A 328 -30.80 -40.74 -13.99
C ALA A 328 -30.57 -39.26 -14.37
N ALA A 329 -31.44 -38.35 -13.91
CA ALA A 329 -31.25 -36.92 -14.11
C ALA A 329 -30.16 -36.36 -13.20
N GLY A 330 -30.16 -36.71 -11.91
CA GLY A 330 -29.16 -36.34 -10.94
C GLY A 330 -27.76 -36.85 -11.29
N VAL A 331 -27.64 -38.07 -11.83
CA VAL A 331 -26.35 -38.59 -12.32
C VAL A 331 -25.82 -37.75 -13.51
N ARG A 332 -26.69 -37.36 -14.45
CA ARG A 332 -26.29 -36.51 -15.59
C ARG A 332 -25.88 -35.11 -15.15
N GLU A 333 -26.64 -34.53 -14.22
CA GLU A 333 -26.35 -33.21 -13.67
C GLU A 333 -25.03 -33.22 -12.87
N TRP A 334 -24.80 -34.24 -12.04
CA TRP A 334 -23.55 -34.46 -11.34
C TRP A 334 -22.35 -34.47 -12.30
N GLU A 335 -22.41 -35.26 -13.37
CA GLU A 335 -21.33 -35.30 -14.36
C GLU A 335 -21.11 -33.94 -15.03
N GLN A 336 -22.19 -33.22 -15.35
CA GLN A 336 -22.11 -31.91 -15.98
C GLN A 336 -21.45 -30.88 -15.06
N LEU A 337 -21.86 -30.83 -13.79
CA LEU A 337 -21.30 -29.93 -12.78
C LEU A 337 -19.86 -30.27 -12.45
N ARG A 338 -19.54 -31.56 -12.29
CA ARG A 338 -18.17 -32.04 -12.06
C ARG A 338 -17.25 -31.60 -13.18
N ARG A 339 -17.61 -31.84 -14.45
CA ARG A 339 -16.83 -31.40 -15.62
C ARG A 339 -16.66 -29.89 -15.67
N ARG A 340 -17.71 -29.14 -15.34
CA ARG A 340 -17.70 -27.67 -15.34
C ARG A 340 -16.74 -27.13 -14.28
N LEU A 341 -16.79 -27.68 -13.07
CA LEU A 341 -16.03 -27.18 -11.92
C LEU A 341 -14.60 -27.74 -11.84
N SER A 342 -14.31 -28.86 -12.52
CA SER A 342 -12.96 -29.43 -12.63
C SER A 342 -12.09 -28.76 -13.70
N SER A 343 -12.63 -27.79 -14.45
CA SER A 343 -11.91 -27.10 -15.53
C SER A 343 -10.91 -26.03 -15.04
N SER A 344 -10.81 -25.80 -13.73
CA SER A 344 -9.70 -25.08 -13.11
C SER A 344 -8.72 -26.10 -12.51
N PRO A 345 -7.46 -26.19 -12.99
CA PRO A 345 -6.51 -27.13 -12.43
C PRO A 345 -6.24 -26.78 -10.96
N PRO A 346 -6.11 -27.77 -10.05
CA PRO A 346 -5.36 -27.57 -8.83
C PRO A 346 -3.87 -27.46 -9.21
N SER A 347 -3.42 -26.30 -9.66
CA SER A 347 -2.01 -26.05 -9.97
C SER A 347 -1.21 -25.93 -8.67
N ARG A 348 -0.83 -27.08 -8.10
CA ARG A 348 0.18 -27.16 -7.05
C ARG A 348 1.31 -28.16 -7.33
N VAL A 349 1.22 -28.93 -8.42
CA VAL A 349 2.26 -29.91 -8.79
C VAL A 349 2.90 -29.62 -10.16
N GLU A 350 2.17 -29.03 -11.12
CA GLU A 350 2.68 -28.85 -12.49
C GLU A 350 3.62 -27.64 -12.68
N ASP A 351 3.53 -26.61 -11.83
CA ASP A 351 4.41 -25.44 -11.90
C ASP A 351 5.84 -25.73 -11.42
N VAL A 352 6.01 -26.75 -10.55
CA VAL A 352 7.34 -27.18 -10.11
C VAL A 352 8.06 -27.93 -11.24
N THR A 353 7.33 -28.63 -12.10
CA THR A 353 7.93 -29.39 -13.21
C THR A 353 8.33 -28.53 -14.40
N ARG A 354 7.66 -27.40 -14.68
CA ARG A 354 8.05 -26.53 -15.82
C ARG A 354 9.37 -25.80 -15.64
N ASN A 355 9.82 -25.55 -14.40
CA ASN A 355 11.09 -24.86 -14.14
C ASN A 355 12.32 -25.77 -14.16
N PHE A 356 12.16 -27.08 -14.35
CA PHE A 356 13.30 -28.02 -14.46
C PHE A 356 13.66 -28.40 -15.89
N ASP A 357 12.80 -28.13 -16.88
CA ASP A 357 13.05 -28.48 -18.29
C ASP A 357 13.75 -27.37 -19.11
N GLU A 358 14.05 -26.20 -18.51
CA GLU A 358 14.76 -25.09 -19.17
C GLU A 358 16.14 -24.78 -18.53
N ARG A 359 16.86 -25.77 -18.00
CA ARG A 359 18.25 -25.61 -17.54
C ARG A 359 19.26 -26.40 -18.36
#